data_AF-A0AAW1VWP9-F1
#
_entry.id   AF-A0AAW1VWP9-F1
#
_cell.length_a   1.000
_cell.length_b   1.000
_cell.length_c   1.000
_cell.angle_alpha   90.00
_cell.angle_beta   90.00
_cell.angle_gamma   90.00
#
_symmetry.space_group_name_H-M   'P 1'
#
loop_
_entity.id
_entity.type
_entity.pdbx_description
1 polymer ?
#
loop_
_entity_poly.entity_id
_entity_poly.type
_entity_poly.pdbx_seq_one_letter_code
_entity_poly.pdbx_strand_id
1 'polypeptide(L)'
;MIAHAVEAPHRPEDAHEGLSKQSEISNAMIIDDLDASSNIRNAWRLCSSNQVEEVKLVLLLIPIWLCSLMFFAIISQLHTYFIKQGSMMIRPIGPHFQLPPASLQVPVGTMIIIAIPIYDQILVPTVRKFTGHPTGITVLQRIGVGLFLSTVNMVVSALVETKRVSVAREYNLLDNPKAIVPMSVWWLLPQYLIMGLSNTFTVIGLQELFYDQMPDAMRSLGAAAYISIVGVGNLASTFIISAVQAITRKSGEKWLGDNLNRAHLDYFYWVLAGLSALSLGVYVWIAMGFVYKKERC
;
A
#
# COMPACT_ATOMS: atom_id res chain seq x y z
N MET A 1 16.25 -12.82 -34.02
CA MET A 1 16.98 -13.99 -33.48
C MET A 1 16.34 -14.32 -32.15
N ILE A 2 15.55 -15.39 -32.15
CA ILE A 2 14.63 -15.80 -31.09
C ILE A 2 15.42 -16.49 -29.97
N ALA A 3 15.16 -16.15 -28.71
CA ALA A 3 15.58 -16.96 -27.57
C ALA A 3 14.32 -17.37 -26.79
N HIS A 4 13.95 -18.63 -26.94
CA HIS A 4 12.98 -19.34 -26.09
C HIS A 4 13.56 -19.50 -24.68
N ALA A 5 12.82 -19.09 -23.66
CA ALA A 5 13.06 -19.53 -22.28
C ALA A 5 12.11 -20.67 -21.96
N VAL A 6 12.71 -21.82 -21.66
CA VAL A 6 12.11 -23.09 -21.30
C VAL A 6 11.49 -22.98 -19.90
N GLU A 7 10.24 -23.40 -19.79
CA GLU A 7 9.49 -23.53 -18.55
C GLU A 7 10.01 -24.76 -17.78
N ALA A 8 10.45 -24.55 -16.53
CA ALA A 8 10.89 -25.63 -15.65
C ALA A 8 9.68 -26.27 -14.94
N PRO A 9 9.66 -27.59 -14.67
CA PRO A 9 8.50 -28.24 -14.06
C PRO A 9 8.39 -27.88 -12.58
N HIS A 10 7.21 -27.40 -12.18
CA HIS A 10 6.85 -27.18 -10.78
C HIS A 10 6.93 -28.49 -9.97
N ARG A 11 7.52 -28.39 -8.78
CA ARG A 11 7.69 -29.49 -7.82
C ARG A 11 6.30 -29.91 -7.28
N PRO A 12 5.97 -31.21 -7.22
CA PRO A 12 4.62 -31.69 -6.90
C PRO A 12 4.17 -31.48 -5.44
N GLU A 13 5.06 -31.08 -4.52
CA GLU A 13 4.72 -30.94 -3.10
C GLU A 13 3.87 -29.68 -2.78
N ASP A 14 4.05 -28.57 -3.51
CA ASP A 14 3.27 -27.34 -3.30
C ASP A 14 1.83 -27.43 -3.83
N ALA A 15 1.59 -28.35 -4.78
CA ALA A 15 0.25 -28.64 -5.30
C ALA A 15 -0.60 -29.40 -4.27
N HIS A 16 0.01 -30.24 -3.44
CA HIS A 16 -0.70 -31.06 -2.45
C HIS A 16 -1.25 -30.24 -1.27
N GLU A 17 -0.57 -29.17 -0.85
CA GLU A 17 -1.03 -28.30 0.24
C GLU A 17 -2.12 -27.31 -0.21
N GLY A 18 -2.06 -26.86 -1.48
CA GLY A 18 -3.17 -26.14 -2.12
C GLY A 18 -4.39 -27.03 -2.34
N LEU A 19 -4.19 -28.29 -2.77
CA LEU A 19 -5.24 -29.29 -2.96
C LEU A 19 -5.89 -29.73 -1.65
N SER A 20 -5.15 -29.80 -0.53
CA SER A 20 -5.73 -30.17 0.77
C SER A 20 -6.69 -29.09 1.28
N LYS A 21 -6.34 -27.80 1.17
CA LYS A 21 -7.24 -26.68 1.47
C LYS A 21 -8.41 -26.59 0.49
N GLN A 22 -8.19 -26.90 -0.80
CA GLN A 22 -9.26 -26.97 -1.80
C GLN A 22 -10.25 -28.11 -1.50
N SER A 23 -9.75 -29.23 -0.98
CA SER A 23 -10.53 -30.42 -0.60
C SER A 23 -11.38 -30.19 0.64
N GLU A 24 -10.88 -29.46 1.63
CA GLU A 24 -11.65 -29.14 2.85
C GLU A 24 -12.89 -28.28 2.54
N ILE A 25 -12.80 -27.35 1.59
CA ILE A 25 -13.95 -26.54 1.15
C ILE A 25 -14.95 -27.39 0.34
N SER A 26 -14.47 -28.42 -0.38
CA SER A 26 -15.33 -29.34 -1.12
C SER A 26 -16.09 -30.32 -0.21
N ASN A 27 -15.57 -30.60 1.00
CA ASN A 27 -16.23 -31.45 1.99
C ASN A 27 -17.45 -30.79 2.67
N ALA A 28 -17.65 -29.48 2.50
CA ALA A 28 -18.90 -28.80 2.87
C ALA A 28 -20.09 -29.20 1.96
N MET A 29 -19.87 -30.09 0.99
CA MET A 29 -20.85 -30.55 0.01
C MET A 29 -21.38 -31.97 0.29
N ILE A 30 -21.05 -32.59 1.43
CA ILE A 30 -21.61 -33.89 1.79
C ILE A 30 -23.02 -33.67 2.35
N ILE A 31 -24.03 -34.04 1.56
CA ILE A 31 -25.42 -34.10 2.02
C ILE A 31 -25.50 -35.26 3.02
N ASP A 32 -25.62 -34.96 4.31
CA ASP A 32 -25.94 -35.95 5.34
C ASP A 32 -27.36 -36.49 5.11
N ASP A 33 -27.61 -37.76 5.46
CA ASP A 33 -28.93 -38.42 5.32
C ASP A 33 -30.09 -37.63 5.97
N LEU A 34 -29.77 -36.76 6.94
CA LEU A 34 -30.72 -35.86 7.59
C LEU A 34 -31.28 -34.78 6.63
N ASP A 35 -30.46 -34.21 5.74
CA ASP A 35 -30.89 -33.16 4.80
C ASP A 35 -31.57 -33.74 3.55
N ALA A 36 -31.36 -35.02 3.22
CA ALA A 36 -32.11 -35.73 2.18
C ALA A 36 -33.57 -36.01 2.60
N SER A 37 -33.84 -36.10 3.90
CA SER A 37 -35.17 -36.39 4.46
C SER A 37 -35.99 -35.15 4.84
N SER A 38 -35.37 -33.96 4.81
CA SER A 38 -35.96 -32.68 5.20
C SER A 38 -36.52 -31.92 4.00
N ASN A 39 -37.78 -31.47 4.06
CA ASN A 39 -38.41 -30.63 3.04
C ASN A 39 -37.99 -29.13 3.14
N ILE A 40 -37.18 -28.78 4.15
CA ILE A 40 -36.67 -27.42 4.37
C ILE A 40 -35.16 -27.44 4.17
N ARG A 41 -34.71 -26.94 3.02
CA ARG A 41 -33.29 -26.74 2.70
C ARG A 41 -32.73 -25.61 3.58
N ASN A 42 -31.86 -25.96 4.53
CA ASN A 42 -31.14 -24.98 5.34
C ASN A 42 -30.00 -24.35 4.52
N ALA A 43 -30.18 -23.08 4.10
CA ALA A 43 -29.16 -22.32 3.36
C ALA A 43 -27.84 -22.11 4.14
N TRP A 44 -27.86 -22.30 5.46
CA TRP A 44 -26.68 -22.27 6.32
C TRP A 44 -25.90 -23.59 6.37
N ARG A 45 -26.48 -24.70 5.89
CA ARG A 45 -25.85 -26.05 5.86
C ARG A 45 -25.47 -26.50 4.45
N LEU A 46 -26.27 -26.16 3.43
CA LEU A 46 -25.98 -26.47 2.03
C LEU A 46 -25.68 -25.19 1.25
N CYS A 47 -24.39 -24.92 1.00
CA CYS A 47 -23.98 -23.85 0.09
C CYS A 47 -24.12 -24.29 -1.36
N SER A 48 -24.71 -23.46 -2.20
CA SER A 48 -24.69 -23.68 -3.66
C SER A 48 -23.26 -23.56 -4.20
N SER A 49 -22.94 -24.26 -5.29
CA SER A 49 -21.62 -24.17 -5.95
C SER A 49 -21.25 -22.73 -6.31
N ASN A 50 -22.24 -21.91 -6.67
CA ASN A 50 -22.07 -20.48 -6.94
C ASN A 50 -21.62 -19.71 -5.68
N GLN A 51 -22.25 -19.93 -4.52
CA GLN A 51 -21.85 -19.26 -3.28
C GLN A 51 -20.42 -19.63 -2.86
N VAL A 52 -20.00 -20.88 -3.08
CA VAL A 52 -18.63 -21.31 -2.81
C VAL A 52 -17.64 -20.60 -3.73
N GLU A 53 -17.97 -20.41 -5.01
CA GLU A 53 -17.14 -19.67 -5.96
C GLU A 53 -17.05 -18.17 -5.61
N GLU A 54 -18.16 -17.57 -5.18
CA GLU A 54 -18.22 -16.18 -4.72
C GLU A 54 -17.32 -15.92 -3.51
N VAL A 55 -17.36 -16.80 -2.50
CA VAL A 55 -16.50 -16.69 -1.30
C VAL A 55 -15.04 -16.92 -1.66
N LYS A 56 -14.72 -17.82 -2.59
CA LYS A 56 -13.34 -18.03 -3.05
C LYS A 56 -12.73 -16.75 -3.64
N LEU A 57 -13.50 -15.97 -4.40
CA LEU A 57 -13.06 -14.67 -4.93
C LEU A 57 -12.76 -13.67 -3.80
N VAL A 58 -13.61 -13.61 -2.77
CA VAL A 58 -13.37 -12.76 -1.59
C VAL A 58 -12.10 -13.17 -0.85
N LEU A 59 -11.92 -14.48 -0.62
CA LEU A 59 -10.74 -15.01 0.07
C LEU A 59 -9.44 -14.72 -0.70
N LEU A 60 -9.49 -14.74 -2.04
CA LEU A 60 -8.35 -14.41 -2.90
C LEU A 60 -7.89 -12.95 -2.75
N LEU A 61 -8.78 -12.04 -2.34
CA LEU A 61 -8.47 -10.62 -2.16
C LEU A 61 -7.87 -10.29 -0.77
N ILE A 62 -8.05 -11.17 0.22
CA ILE A 62 -7.52 -10.95 1.59
C ILE A 62 -5.99 -10.77 1.61
N PRO A 63 -5.18 -11.58 0.91
CA PRO A 63 -3.73 -11.38 0.90
C PRO A 63 -3.32 -10.03 0.29
N ILE A 64 -4.00 -9.58 -0.77
CA ILE A 64 -3.77 -8.26 -1.39
C ILE A 64 -4.18 -7.14 -0.42
N TRP A 65 -5.32 -7.31 0.25
CA TRP A 65 -5.80 -6.42 1.30
C TRP A 65 -4.73 -6.21 2.39
N LEU A 66 -4.14 -7.31 2.88
CA LEU A 66 -3.11 -7.30 3.92
C LEU A 66 -1.83 -6.58 3.45
N CYS A 67 -1.34 -6.86 2.24
CA CYS A 67 -0.15 -6.18 1.70
C CYS A 67 -0.37 -4.66 1.55
N SER A 68 -1.60 -4.27 1.23
CA SER A 68 -1.99 -2.87 1.02
C SER A 68 -2.01 -2.06 2.32
N LEU A 69 -2.11 -2.70 3.49
CA LEU A 69 -2.07 -2.00 4.78
C LEU A 69 -0.79 -1.19 4.96
N MET A 70 0.34 -1.71 4.48
CA MET A 70 1.63 -1.03 4.59
C MET A 70 1.66 0.27 3.76
N PHE A 71 1.01 0.28 2.60
CA PHE A 71 0.87 1.50 1.81
C PHE A 71 0.11 2.59 2.56
N PHE A 72 -1.02 2.25 3.20
CA PHE A 72 -1.77 3.23 3.98
C PHE A 72 -1.04 3.63 5.27
N ALA A 73 -0.25 2.73 5.86
CA ALA A 73 0.63 3.10 6.95
C ALA A 73 1.70 4.12 6.53
N ILE A 74 2.21 4.05 5.29
CA ILE A 74 3.07 5.09 4.71
C ILE A 74 2.30 6.39 4.44
N ILE A 75 1.09 6.31 3.88
CA ILE A 75 0.25 7.50 3.63
C ILE A 75 -0.05 8.25 4.93
N SER A 76 -0.23 7.56 6.06
CA SER A 76 -0.44 8.23 7.35
C SER A 76 0.71 9.17 7.77
N GLN A 77 1.94 8.92 7.28
CA GLN A 77 3.11 9.76 7.56
C GLN A 77 2.99 11.12 6.86
N LEU A 78 2.32 11.17 5.71
CA LEU A 78 2.04 12.40 4.95
C LEU A 78 1.28 13.42 5.80
N HIS A 79 0.34 12.94 6.60
CA HIS A 79 -0.52 13.78 7.44
C HIS A 79 0.08 14.07 8.83
N THR A 80 1.23 13.49 9.15
CA THR A 80 1.83 13.56 10.49
C THR A 80 3.30 13.99 10.43
N TYR A 81 4.23 13.05 10.32
CA TYR A 81 5.66 13.32 10.40
C TYR A 81 6.16 14.18 9.24
N PHE A 82 5.59 14.09 8.04
CA PHE A 82 5.99 14.95 6.92
C PHE A 82 5.69 16.43 7.22
N ILE A 83 4.55 16.71 7.86
CA ILE A 83 4.18 18.06 8.33
C ILE A 83 5.11 18.48 9.48
N LYS A 84 5.37 17.58 10.43
CA LYS A 84 6.25 17.87 11.58
C LYS A 84 7.68 18.19 11.10
N GLN A 85 8.21 17.40 10.18
CA GLN A 85 9.50 17.59 9.52
C GLN A 85 9.57 18.96 8.84
N GLY A 86 8.59 19.27 7.98
CA GLY A 86 8.54 20.55 7.27
C GLY A 86 8.36 21.75 8.18
N SER A 87 7.67 21.61 9.32
CA SER A 87 7.50 22.71 10.28
C SER A 87 8.82 23.19 10.89
N MET A 88 9.84 22.31 10.95
CA MET A 88 11.18 22.58 11.46
C MET A 88 12.17 23.04 10.38
N MET A 89 11.69 23.37 9.17
CA MET A 89 12.51 23.83 8.04
C MET A 89 12.19 25.27 7.65
N ILE A 90 13.11 25.93 6.93
CA ILE A 90 12.89 27.28 6.40
C ILE A 90 11.88 27.20 5.25
N ARG A 91 10.76 27.92 5.40
CA ARG A 91 9.58 27.87 4.52
C ARG A 91 9.24 29.20 3.82
N PRO A 92 10.19 29.92 3.19
CA PRO A 92 9.89 31.20 2.56
C PRO A 92 9.28 30.98 1.17
N ILE A 93 8.23 31.72 0.86
CA ILE A 93 7.77 31.95 -0.52
C ILE A 93 7.92 33.43 -0.79
N GLY A 94 8.96 33.78 -1.54
CA GLY A 94 9.35 35.16 -1.72
C GLY A 94 9.78 35.84 -0.41
N PRO A 95 9.84 37.18 -0.39
CA PRO A 95 10.41 37.93 0.72
C PRO A 95 9.49 38.10 1.95
N HIS A 96 8.17 37.93 1.81
CA HIS A 96 7.20 38.31 2.86
C HIS A 96 6.27 37.20 3.33
N PHE A 97 6.28 36.02 2.69
CA PHE A 97 5.36 34.94 3.03
C PHE A 97 6.10 33.73 3.58
N GLN A 98 5.66 33.23 4.73
CA GLN A 98 6.08 31.94 5.25
C GLN A 98 4.98 30.91 5.01
N LEU A 99 5.31 29.84 4.32
CA LEU A 99 4.37 28.78 3.98
C LEU A 99 3.94 28.04 5.26
N PRO A 100 2.63 27.94 5.56
CA PRO A 100 2.12 27.10 6.64
C PRO A 100 2.51 25.64 6.40
N PRO A 101 2.92 24.88 7.44
CA PRO A 101 3.42 23.53 7.22
C PRO A 101 2.34 22.56 6.73
N ALA A 102 1.07 22.79 7.08
CA ALA A 102 -0.04 21.98 6.55
C ALA A 102 -0.20 22.10 5.02
N SER A 103 0.15 23.27 4.46
CA SER A 103 0.09 23.53 3.00
C SER A 103 1.16 22.75 2.22
N LEU A 104 2.11 22.10 2.88
CA LEU A 104 3.11 21.24 2.23
C LEU A 104 2.51 20.00 1.56
N GLN A 105 1.23 19.68 1.83
CA GLN A 105 0.52 18.59 1.18
C GLN A 105 -0.02 18.97 -0.22
N VAL A 106 -0.08 20.26 -0.56
CA VAL A 106 -0.60 20.73 -1.86
C VAL A 106 0.08 20.06 -3.06
N PRO A 107 1.43 19.89 -3.10
CA PRO A 107 2.11 19.22 -4.21
C PRO A 107 1.62 17.79 -4.47
N VAL A 108 1.15 17.05 -3.45
CA VAL A 108 0.57 15.71 -3.63
C VAL A 108 -0.72 15.80 -4.43
N GLY A 109 -1.63 16.68 -4.04
CA GLY A 109 -2.90 16.90 -4.74
C GLY A 109 -2.68 17.39 -6.16
N THR A 110 -1.75 18.34 -6.35
CA THR A 110 -1.37 18.81 -7.69
C THR A 110 -0.80 17.68 -8.55
N MET A 111 0.07 16.82 -7.99
CA MET A 111 0.58 15.68 -8.74
C MET A 111 -0.49 14.67 -9.11
N ILE A 112 -1.46 14.40 -8.24
CA ILE A 112 -2.59 13.52 -8.57
C ILE A 112 -3.39 14.10 -9.74
N ILE A 113 -3.73 15.39 -9.68
CA ILE A 113 -4.49 16.09 -10.75
C ILE A 113 -3.74 16.03 -12.10
N ILE A 114 -2.41 16.12 -12.08
CA ILE A 114 -1.58 16.02 -13.30
C ILE A 114 -1.41 14.57 -13.76
N ALA A 115 -1.25 13.63 -12.82
CA ALA A 115 -0.98 12.23 -13.12
C ALA A 115 -2.17 11.51 -13.74
N ILE A 116 -3.41 11.82 -13.31
CA ILE A 116 -4.64 11.21 -13.84
C ILE A 116 -4.78 11.40 -15.37
N PRO A 117 -4.78 12.63 -15.93
CA PRO A 117 -4.93 12.80 -17.37
C PRO A 117 -3.74 12.22 -18.15
N ILE A 118 -2.53 12.28 -17.61
CA ILE A 118 -1.37 11.61 -18.22
C ILE A 118 -1.58 10.10 -18.27
N TYR A 119 -2.08 9.51 -17.20
CA TYR A 119 -2.39 8.09 -17.13
C TYR A 119 -3.47 7.71 -18.15
N ASP A 120 -4.62 8.38 -18.13
CA ASP A 120 -5.79 8.04 -18.96
C ASP A 120 -5.59 8.34 -20.45
N GLN A 121 -4.94 9.46 -20.79
CA GLN A 121 -4.86 9.93 -22.17
C GLN A 121 -3.56 9.52 -22.87
N ILE A 122 -2.47 9.33 -22.12
CA ILE A 122 -1.15 9.03 -22.71
C ILE A 122 -0.77 7.59 -22.41
N LEU A 123 -0.75 7.20 -21.13
CA LEU A 123 -0.22 5.90 -20.72
C LEU A 123 -1.14 4.76 -21.18
N VAL A 124 -2.44 4.80 -20.87
CA VAL A 124 -3.38 3.74 -21.25
C VAL A 124 -3.43 3.51 -22.77
N PRO A 125 -3.61 4.52 -23.64
CA PRO A 125 -3.65 4.29 -25.09
C PRO A 125 -2.31 3.83 -25.66
N THR A 126 -1.19 4.30 -25.11
CA THR A 126 0.15 3.87 -25.54
C THR A 126 0.37 2.41 -25.18
N VAL A 127 0.11 2.05 -23.93
CA VAL A 127 0.32 0.67 -23.48
C VAL A 127 -0.64 -0.27 -24.18
N ARG A 128 -1.91 0.11 -24.39
CA ARG A 128 -2.88 -0.69 -25.17
C ARG A 128 -2.37 -1.01 -26.58
N LYS A 129 -1.65 -0.09 -27.23
CA LYS A 129 -1.02 -0.34 -28.54
C LYS A 129 0.11 -1.37 -28.48
N PHE A 130 0.82 -1.46 -27.37
CA PHE A 130 1.95 -2.39 -27.20
C PHE A 130 1.53 -3.75 -26.62
N THR A 131 0.62 -3.78 -25.65
CA THR A 131 0.22 -5.00 -24.92
C THR A 131 -1.01 -5.68 -25.52
N GLY A 132 -1.80 -4.98 -26.34
CA GLY A 132 -3.07 -5.50 -26.88
C GLY A 132 -4.18 -5.68 -25.84
N HIS A 133 -3.93 -5.36 -24.57
CA HIS A 133 -4.92 -5.45 -23.49
C HIS A 133 -5.84 -4.22 -23.48
N PRO A 134 -7.17 -4.39 -23.26
CA PRO A 134 -8.14 -3.29 -23.32
C PRO A 134 -7.83 -2.15 -22.33
N THR A 135 -7.24 -2.45 -21.18
CA THR A 135 -6.82 -1.51 -20.13
C THR A 135 -5.34 -1.13 -20.19
N GLY A 136 -4.56 -1.68 -21.14
CA GLY A 136 -3.12 -1.46 -21.26
C GLY A 136 -2.29 -2.24 -20.24
N ILE A 137 -2.37 -1.88 -18.95
CA ILE A 137 -1.67 -2.52 -17.82
C ILE A 137 -2.71 -3.24 -16.94
N THR A 138 -2.36 -4.41 -16.39
CA THR A 138 -3.24 -5.11 -15.45
C THR A 138 -3.41 -4.34 -14.13
N VAL A 139 -4.57 -4.48 -13.49
CA VAL A 139 -4.86 -3.78 -12.22
C VAL A 139 -3.83 -4.13 -11.13
N LEU A 140 -3.35 -5.38 -11.10
CA LEU A 140 -2.33 -5.81 -10.12
C LEU A 140 -0.98 -5.17 -10.40
N GLN A 141 -0.54 -5.10 -11.66
CA GLN A 141 0.69 -4.38 -12.01
C GLN A 141 0.60 -2.90 -11.63
N ARG A 142 -0.56 -2.27 -11.82
CA ARG A 142 -0.79 -0.88 -11.43
C ARG A 142 -0.61 -0.67 -9.92
N ILE A 143 -1.24 -1.52 -9.11
CA ILE A 143 -1.06 -1.50 -7.64
C ILE A 143 0.41 -1.73 -7.29
N GLY A 144 1.06 -2.73 -7.90
CA GLY A 144 2.48 -3.04 -7.67
C GLY A 144 3.42 -1.87 -7.94
N VAL A 145 3.21 -1.13 -9.04
CA VAL A 145 3.97 0.11 -9.33
C VAL A 145 3.77 1.14 -8.24
N GLY A 146 2.54 1.32 -7.76
CA GLY A 146 2.23 2.21 -6.66
C GLY A 146 2.95 1.82 -5.36
N LEU A 147 2.92 0.54 -4.97
CA LEU A 147 3.62 0.00 -3.79
C LEU A 147 5.16 0.11 -3.91
N PHE A 148 5.69 -0.06 -5.11
CA PHE A 148 7.11 0.18 -5.39
C PHE A 148 7.47 1.66 -5.18
N LEU A 149 6.69 2.57 -5.75
CA LEU A 149 6.90 4.01 -5.58
C LEU A 149 6.77 4.45 -4.11
N SER A 150 5.87 3.85 -3.31
CA SER A 150 5.79 4.17 -1.87
C SER A 150 7.03 3.72 -1.11
N THR A 151 7.63 2.60 -1.52
CA THR A 151 8.90 2.12 -0.95
C THR A 151 10.04 3.08 -1.29
N VAL A 152 10.15 3.48 -2.56
CA VAL A 152 11.12 4.51 -3.01
C VAL A 152 10.91 5.82 -2.27
N ASN A 153 9.65 6.21 -2.05
CA ASN A 153 9.31 7.40 -1.29
C ASN A 153 9.88 7.39 0.13
N MET A 154 9.74 6.27 0.86
CA MET A 154 10.31 6.14 2.21
C MET A 154 11.83 6.21 2.21
N VAL A 155 12.51 5.65 1.19
CA VAL A 155 13.97 5.79 1.03
C VAL A 155 14.34 7.26 0.83
N VAL A 156 13.67 7.96 -0.08
CA VAL A 156 13.90 9.40 -0.31
C VAL A 156 13.66 10.21 0.95
N SER A 157 12.58 9.94 1.68
CA SER A 157 12.28 10.60 2.96
C SER A 157 13.35 10.35 4.01
N ALA A 158 13.85 9.12 4.13
CA ALA A 158 14.94 8.78 5.04
C ALA A 158 16.21 9.58 4.70
N LEU A 159 16.59 9.65 3.42
CA LEU A 159 17.77 10.39 2.97
C LEU A 159 17.66 11.90 3.24
N VAL A 160 16.49 12.49 2.94
CA VAL A 160 16.26 13.92 3.19
C VAL A 160 16.29 14.21 4.70
N GLU A 161 15.73 13.31 5.51
CA GLU A 161 15.74 13.48 6.96
C GLU A 161 17.13 13.31 7.57
N THR A 162 17.92 12.33 7.11
CA THR A 162 19.33 12.20 7.50
C THR A 162 20.10 13.48 7.19
N LYS A 163 19.85 14.12 6.03
CA LYS A 163 20.47 15.41 5.70
C LYS A 163 20.01 16.52 6.65
N ARG A 164 18.71 16.61 6.96
CA ARG A 164 18.16 17.61 7.89
C ARG A 164 18.78 17.48 9.28
N VAL A 165 18.88 16.25 9.81
CA VAL A 165 19.46 15.96 11.12
C VAL A 165 20.96 16.28 11.13
N SER A 166 21.71 16.00 10.05
CA SER A 166 23.11 16.43 9.92
C SER A 166 23.27 17.94 10.04
N VAL A 167 22.45 18.70 9.33
CA VAL A 167 22.48 20.18 9.40
C VAL A 167 22.10 20.65 10.81
N ALA A 168 21.10 20.05 11.45
CA ALA A 168 20.74 20.38 12.83
C ALA A 168 21.91 20.15 13.82
N ARG A 169 22.70 19.09 13.60
CA ARG A 169 23.91 18.79 14.38
C ARG A 169 25.02 19.82 14.14
N GLU A 170 25.31 20.14 12.90
CA GLU A 170 26.35 21.11 12.51
C GLU A 170 26.10 22.49 13.13
N TYR A 171 24.84 22.90 13.24
CA TYR A 171 24.43 24.19 13.82
C TYR A 171 24.14 24.10 15.34
N ASN A 172 24.42 22.97 15.99
CA ASN A 172 24.15 22.73 17.43
C ASN A 172 22.68 23.00 17.84
N LEU A 173 21.73 22.69 16.96
CA LEU A 173 20.29 22.90 17.16
C LEU A 173 19.57 21.67 17.74
N LEU A 174 20.28 20.58 18.02
CA LEU A 174 19.70 19.30 18.45
C LEU A 174 18.91 19.42 19.77
N ASP A 175 19.38 20.24 20.70
CA ASP A 175 18.74 20.39 22.02
C ASP A 175 17.57 21.37 22.03
N ASN A 176 17.36 22.12 20.94
CA ASN A 176 16.25 23.06 20.83
C ASN A 176 15.08 22.45 20.03
N PRO A 177 13.98 22.04 20.71
CA PRO A 177 12.87 21.35 20.07
C PRO A 177 12.05 22.21 19.10
N LYS A 178 12.19 23.54 19.16
CA LYS A 178 11.48 24.49 18.30
C LYS A 178 12.40 25.22 17.33
N ALA A 179 13.69 24.85 17.28
CA ALA A 179 14.62 25.47 16.37
C ALA A 179 14.30 25.10 14.91
N ILE A 180 14.28 26.11 14.05
CA ILE A 180 14.19 25.95 12.61
C ILE A 180 15.58 25.59 12.11
N VAL A 181 15.71 24.41 11.48
CA VAL A 181 16.94 23.97 10.85
C VAL A 181 17.18 24.82 9.61
N PRO A 182 18.41 25.31 9.36
CA PRO A 182 18.76 26.12 8.19
C PRO A 182 18.80 25.30 6.90
N MET A 183 17.68 24.68 6.55
CA MET A 183 17.47 23.87 5.36
C MET A 183 16.14 24.28 4.73
N SER A 184 16.14 24.45 3.41
CA SER A 184 14.94 24.86 2.69
C SER A 184 13.91 23.72 2.60
N VAL A 185 12.64 24.04 2.81
CA VAL A 185 11.54 23.07 2.74
C VAL A 185 11.37 22.42 1.36
N TRP A 186 11.90 23.05 0.30
CA TRP A 186 11.86 22.51 -1.07
C TRP A 186 12.60 21.18 -1.23
N TRP A 187 13.49 20.83 -0.31
CA TRP A 187 14.08 19.49 -0.24
C TRP A 187 13.07 18.37 0.02
N LEU A 188 11.90 18.69 0.58
CA LEU A 188 10.80 17.73 0.75
C LEU A 188 10.01 17.53 -0.55
N LEU A 189 10.19 18.36 -1.56
CA LEU A 189 9.39 18.27 -2.80
C LEU A 189 9.45 16.87 -3.44
N PRO A 190 10.62 16.20 -3.58
CA PRO A 190 10.69 14.87 -4.17
C PRO A 190 9.79 13.84 -3.48
N GLN A 191 9.78 13.78 -2.13
CA GLN A 191 8.93 12.83 -1.41
C GLN A 191 7.43 13.13 -1.58
N TYR A 192 7.03 14.41 -1.61
CA TYR A 192 5.62 14.74 -1.86
C TYR A 192 5.18 14.38 -3.29
N LEU A 193 6.04 14.58 -4.30
CA LEU A 193 5.72 14.24 -5.69
C LEU A 193 5.64 12.72 -5.90
N ILE A 194 6.61 11.96 -5.38
CA ILE A 194 6.62 10.50 -5.48
C ILE A 194 5.40 9.92 -4.74
N MET A 195 5.05 10.45 -3.57
CA MET A 195 3.85 10.05 -2.84
C MET A 195 2.58 10.29 -3.66
N GLY A 196 2.43 11.44 -4.33
CA GLY A 196 1.26 11.72 -5.17
C GLY A 196 1.12 10.75 -6.35
N LEU A 197 2.25 10.43 -7.00
CA LEU A 197 2.27 9.45 -8.09
C LEU A 197 1.92 8.04 -7.59
N SER A 198 2.56 7.61 -6.50
CA SER A 198 2.29 6.33 -5.83
C SER A 198 0.82 6.20 -5.43
N ASN A 199 0.24 7.26 -4.85
CA ASN A 199 -1.17 7.32 -4.48
C ASN A 199 -2.11 7.13 -5.66
N THR A 200 -1.82 7.81 -6.79
CA THR A 200 -2.64 7.70 -8.00
C THR A 200 -2.71 6.24 -8.48
N PHE A 201 -1.56 5.55 -8.57
CA PHE A 201 -1.52 4.17 -9.03
C PHE A 201 -2.15 3.18 -8.05
N THR A 202 -1.82 3.28 -6.76
CA THR A 202 -2.31 2.32 -5.74
C THR A 202 -3.79 2.48 -5.47
N VAL A 203 -4.28 3.70 -5.27
CA VAL A 203 -5.68 3.94 -4.84
C VAL A 203 -6.66 3.58 -5.96
N ILE A 204 -6.40 4.06 -7.18
CA ILE A 204 -7.23 3.70 -8.34
C ILE A 204 -7.15 2.18 -8.57
N GLY A 205 -5.95 1.60 -8.45
CA GLY A 205 -5.68 0.16 -8.45
C GLY A 205 -6.59 -0.64 -7.53
N LEU A 206 -6.54 -0.33 -6.23
CA LEU A 206 -7.28 -1.05 -5.21
C LEU A 206 -8.79 -0.85 -5.36
N GLN A 207 -9.25 0.37 -5.65
CA GLN A 207 -10.67 0.63 -5.81
C GLN A 207 -11.25 -0.18 -6.97
N GLU A 208 -10.58 -0.23 -8.13
CA GLU A 208 -10.98 -1.04 -9.29
C GLU A 208 -10.95 -2.53 -8.94
N LEU A 209 -9.87 -3.01 -8.32
CA LEU A 209 -9.72 -4.43 -7.96
C LEU A 209 -10.84 -4.91 -7.02
N PHE A 210 -11.07 -4.20 -5.92
CA PHE A 210 -12.06 -4.58 -4.92
C PHE A 210 -13.50 -4.38 -5.41
N TYR A 211 -13.72 -3.57 -6.45
CA TYR A 211 -15.04 -3.43 -7.05
C TYR A 211 -15.30 -4.52 -8.10
N ASP A 212 -14.37 -4.72 -9.04
CA ASP A 212 -14.56 -5.59 -10.21
C ASP A 212 -14.38 -7.07 -9.91
N GLN A 213 -13.48 -7.42 -8.99
CA GLN A 213 -13.26 -8.84 -8.63
C GLN A 213 -14.32 -9.37 -7.67
N MET A 214 -15.12 -8.49 -7.06
CA MET A 214 -16.21 -8.93 -6.20
C MET A 214 -17.36 -9.54 -7.02
N PRO A 215 -18.08 -10.53 -6.48
CA PRO A 215 -19.37 -10.94 -7.00
C PRO A 215 -20.35 -9.77 -7.07
N ASP A 216 -21.27 -9.79 -8.04
CA ASP A 216 -22.22 -8.67 -8.24
C ASP A 216 -23.09 -8.44 -6.99
N ALA A 217 -23.48 -9.52 -6.31
CA ALA A 217 -24.23 -9.48 -5.06
C ALA A 217 -23.43 -8.89 -3.88
N MET A 218 -22.09 -8.80 -3.98
CA MET A 218 -21.18 -8.42 -2.89
C MET A 218 -20.35 -7.16 -3.19
N ARG A 219 -20.68 -6.38 -4.24
CA ARG A 219 -19.91 -5.16 -4.58
C ARG A 219 -19.83 -4.13 -3.45
N SER A 220 -20.88 -4.02 -2.62
CA SER A 220 -20.86 -3.17 -1.44
C SER A 220 -19.84 -3.62 -0.39
N LEU A 221 -19.63 -4.94 -0.25
CA LEU A 221 -18.58 -5.49 0.61
C LEU A 221 -17.19 -5.17 0.06
N GLY A 222 -17.02 -5.15 -1.26
CA GLY A 222 -15.79 -4.67 -1.92
C GLY A 222 -15.43 -3.24 -1.55
N ALA A 223 -16.39 -2.33 -1.67
CA ALA A 223 -16.21 -0.93 -1.28
C ALA A 223 -15.89 -0.79 0.23
N ALA A 224 -16.60 -1.53 1.09
CA ALA A 224 -16.33 -1.55 2.52
C ALA A 224 -14.94 -2.12 2.85
N ALA A 225 -14.52 -3.18 2.17
CA ALA A 225 -13.21 -3.78 2.30
C ALA A 225 -12.12 -2.76 1.92
N TYR A 226 -12.28 -2.05 0.80
CA TYR A 226 -11.35 -0.97 0.41
C TYR A 226 -11.25 0.13 1.49
N ILE A 227 -12.37 0.67 1.95
CA ILE A 227 -12.38 1.71 3.01
C ILE A 227 -11.73 1.18 4.29
N SER A 228 -11.95 -0.10 4.62
CA SER A 228 -11.33 -0.72 5.79
C SER A 228 -9.80 -0.81 5.68
N ILE A 229 -9.21 -0.94 4.48
CA ILE A 229 -7.74 -0.88 4.30
C ILE A 229 -7.21 0.45 4.82
N VAL A 230 -7.91 1.56 4.50
CA VAL A 230 -7.51 2.91 4.95
C VAL A 230 -7.51 2.98 6.47
N GLY A 231 -8.60 2.54 7.10
CA GLY A 231 -8.75 2.56 8.56
C GLY A 231 -7.73 1.66 9.27
N VAL A 232 -7.65 0.40 8.87
CA VAL A 232 -6.72 -0.58 9.47
C VAL A 232 -5.27 -0.21 9.18
N GLY A 233 -4.95 0.35 8.01
CA GLY A 233 -3.62 0.86 7.69
C GLY A 233 -3.17 1.98 8.62
N ASN A 234 -4.07 2.89 9.01
CA ASN A 234 -3.76 3.92 10.02
C ASN A 234 -3.53 3.31 11.42
N LEU A 235 -4.28 2.26 11.78
CA LEU A 235 -4.02 1.52 13.02
C LEU A 235 -2.67 0.79 12.96
N ALA A 236 -2.34 0.19 11.82
CA ALA A 236 -1.05 -0.45 11.58
C ALA A 236 0.10 0.56 11.71
N SER A 237 -0.04 1.78 11.18
CA SER A 237 0.91 2.87 11.40
C SER A 237 1.12 3.18 12.89
N THR A 238 0.02 3.35 13.62
CA THR A 238 0.05 3.62 15.07
C THR A 238 0.72 2.49 15.84
N PHE A 239 0.45 1.24 15.45
CA PHE A 239 1.11 0.06 16.01
C PHE A 239 2.61 0.05 15.73
N ILE A 240 3.03 0.31 14.48
CA ILE A 240 4.45 0.38 14.10
C ILE A 240 5.16 1.47 14.89
N ILE A 241 4.57 2.67 15.03
CA ILE A 241 5.12 3.78 15.83
C ILE A 241 5.29 3.33 17.29
N SER A 242 4.26 2.72 17.87
CA SER A 242 4.28 2.25 19.26
C SER A 242 5.33 1.16 19.48
N ALA A 243 5.46 0.23 18.54
CA ALA A 243 6.46 -0.84 18.59
C ALA A 243 7.89 -0.26 18.52
N VAL A 244 8.15 0.66 17.59
CA VAL A 244 9.45 1.34 17.46
C VAL A 244 9.77 2.11 18.74
N GLN A 245 8.81 2.86 19.30
CA GLN A 245 8.99 3.58 20.58
C GLN A 245 9.29 2.63 21.75
N ALA A 246 8.60 1.48 21.82
CA ALA A 246 8.82 0.50 22.87
C ALA A 246 10.20 -0.17 22.79
N ILE A 247 10.65 -0.53 21.58
CA ILE A 247 11.95 -1.14 21.33
C ILE A 247 13.08 -0.15 21.64
N THR A 248 12.97 1.06 21.10
CA THR A 248 14.01 2.09 21.24
C THR A 248 14.16 2.53 22.69
N ARG A 249 13.04 2.71 23.43
CA ARG A 249 13.06 3.01 24.87
C ARG A 249 13.82 1.96 25.69
N LYS A 250 13.72 0.67 25.33
CA LYS A 250 14.48 -0.40 26.00
C LYS A 250 15.97 -0.34 25.70
N SER A 251 16.34 0.13 24.52
CA SER A 251 17.73 0.32 24.08
C SER A 251 18.38 1.61 24.62
N GLY A 252 17.65 2.43 25.39
CA GLY A 252 18.15 3.70 25.94
C GLY A 252 18.10 4.89 24.99
N GLU A 253 17.73 4.69 23.72
CA GLU A 253 17.61 5.76 22.72
C GLU A 253 16.13 6.07 22.43
N LYS A 254 15.76 7.35 22.37
CA LYS A 254 14.39 7.75 21.99
C LYS A 254 14.38 8.21 20.53
N TRP A 255 14.12 7.28 19.61
CA TRP A 255 14.09 7.60 18.18
C TRP A 255 12.91 8.50 17.79
N LEU A 256 11.75 8.33 18.43
CA LEU A 256 10.54 9.11 18.19
C LEU A 256 10.13 9.87 19.46
N GLY A 257 10.73 11.05 19.66
CA GLY A 257 10.45 11.94 20.79
C GLY A 257 9.77 13.26 20.39
N ASP A 258 9.40 14.05 21.39
CA ASP A 258 8.79 15.37 21.17
C ASP A 258 9.73 16.30 20.41
N ASN A 259 11.02 16.30 20.80
CA ASN A 259 12.08 17.02 20.10
C ASN A 259 12.50 16.27 18.82
N LEU A 260 12.01 16.73 17.67
CA LEU A 260 12.33 16.13 16.38
C LEU A 260 13.79 16.38 15.94
N ASN A 261 14.46 17.41 16.46
CA ASN A 261 15.85 17.68 16.11
C ASN A 261 16.80 16.66 16.73
N ARG A 262 16.44 16.09 17.89
CA ARG A 262 17.17 14.99 18.54
C ARG A 262 16.65 13.61 18.16
N ALA A 263 15.40 13.53 17.70
CA ALA A 263 14.78 12.30 17.23
C ALA A 263 15.45 11.80 15.93
N HIS A 264 15.63 10.49 15.83
CA HIS A 264 16.10 9.83 14.62
C HIS A 264 14.92 9.41 13.75
N LEU A 265 14.20 10.41 13.22
CA LEU A 265 13.06 10.18 12.32
C LEU A 265 13.51 9.48 11.03
N ASP A 266 14.76 9.68 10.62
CA ASP A 266 15.38 8.98 9.49
C ASP A 266 15.43 7.46 9.70
N TYR A 267 15.79 6.99 10.89
CA TYR A 267 15.75 5.55 11.20
C TYR A 267 14.34 4.98 11.15
N PHE A 268 13.34 5.75 11.60
CA PHE A 268 11.95 5.34 11.47
C PHE A 268 11.52 5.23 10.00
N TYR A 269 11.93 6.17 9.14
CA TYR A 269 11.68 6.06 7.69
C TYR A 269 12.40 4.87 7.05
N TRP A 270 13.61 4.52 7.49
CA TRP A 270 14.27 3.28 7.06
C TRP A 270 13.50 2.01 7.47
N VAL A 271 12.93 1.98 8.67
CA VAL A 271 12.07 0.87 9.11
C VAL A 271 10.84 0.76 8.22
N LEU A 272 10.17 1.88 7.92
CA LEU A 272 9.02 1.90 7.00
C LEU A 272 9.41 1.47 5.57
N ALA A 273 10.59 1.88 5.08
CA ALA A 273 11.11 1.44 3.79
C ALA A 273 11.32 -0.09 3.76
N GLY A 274 11.93 -0.66 4.80
CA GLY A 274 12.14 -2.11 4.92
C GLY A 274 10.83 -2.90 5.00
N LEU A 275 9.89 -2.47 5.83
CA LEU A 275 8.57 -3.11 5.94
C LEU A 275 7.77 -3.00 4.63
N SER A 276 7.86 -1.86 3.93
CA SER A 276 7.24 -1.66 2.63
C SER A 276 7.88 -2.54 1.55
N ALA A 277 9.20 -2.69 1.54
CA ALA A 277 9.88 -3.58 0.62
C ALA A 277 9.49 -5.05 0.85
N LEU A 278 9.37 -5.48 2.11
CA LEU A 278 8.87 -6.81 2.45
C LEU A 278 7.42 -7.00 1.98
N SER A 279 6.55 -6.03 2.26
CA SER A 279 5.15 -6.06 1.80
C SER A 279 5.05 -6.12 0.28
N LEU A 280 5.88 -5.35 -0.43
CA LEU A 280 5.97 -5.39 -1.89
C LEU A 280 6.43 -6.76 -2.40
N GLY A 281 7.44 -7.37 -1.77
CA GLY A 281 7.91 -8.72 -2.13
C GLY A 281 6.81 -9.77 -1.99
N VAL A 282 6.08 -9.75 -0.87
CA VAL A 282 4.93 -10.63 -0.62
C VAL A 282 3.81 -10.35 -1.62
N TYR A 283 3.51 -9.08 -1.90
CA TYR A 283 2.53 -8.67 -2.89
C TYR A 283 2.86 -9.21 -4.29
N VAL A 284 4.11 -9.06 -4.74
CA VAL A 284 4.55 -9.55 -6.05
C VAL A 284 4.44 -11.07 -6.11
N TRP A 285 4.79 -11.78 -5.04
CA TRP A 285 4.62 -13.22 -4.95
C TRP A 285 3.15 -13.66 -5.09
N ILE A 286 2.24 -13.00 -4.38
CA ILE A 286 0.79 -13.24 -4.49
C ILE A 286 0.28 -12.89 -5.90
N ALA A 287 0.72 -11.76 -6.44
CA ALA A 287 0.28 -11.27 -7.74
C ALA A 287 0.66 -12.20 -8.89
N MET A 288 1.82 -12.88 -8.80
CA MET A 288 2.23 -13.88 -9.78
C MET A 288 1.33 -15.12 -9.79
N GLY A 289 0.73 -15.47 -8.65
CA GLY A 289 -0.22 -16.58 -8.53
C GLY A 289 -1.69 -16.19 -8.68
N PHE A 290 -2.00 -14.91 -8.93
CA PHE A 290 -3.37 -14.41 -8.91
C PHE A 290 -4.11 -14.70 -10.22
N VAL A 291 -5.25 -15.39 -10.13
CA VAL A 291 -6.12 -15.68 -11.28
C VAL A 291 -7.31 -14.71 -11.28
N TYR A 292 -7.45 -13.94 -12.35
CA TYR A 292 -8.56 -13.00 -12.51
C TYR A 292 -9.91 -13.71 -12.70
N LYS A 293 -10.98 -13.10 -12.18
CA LYS A 293 -12.36 -13.53 -12.45
C LYS A 293 -12.63 -13.49 -13.95
N LYS A 294 -13.14 -14.59 -14.51
CA LYS A 294 -13.51 -14.68 -15.93
C LYS A 294 -14.81 -13.91 -16.16
N GLU A 295 -14.80 -12.92 -17.06
CA GLU A 295 -16.02 -12.27 -17.53
C GLU A 295 -16.87 -13.31 -18.27
N ARG A 296 -18.13 -13.51 -17.85
CA ARG A 296 -19.10 -14.30 -18.63
C ARG A 296 -19.58 -13.40 -19.78
N CYS A 297 -19.17 -13.72 -21.02
CA CYS A 297 -19.81 -13.20 -22.22
C CYS A 297 -21.25 -13.72 -22.34
#